data_AF-A0A2W5TS87-F1
#
_entry.id   AF-A0A2W5TS87-F1
#
_cell.length_a   1.000
_cell.length_b   1.000
_cell.length_c   1.000
_cell.angle_alpha   90.00
_cell.angle_beta   90.00
_cell.angle_gamma   90.00
#
_symmetry.space_group_name_H-M   'P 1'
#
loop_
_entity.id
_entity.type
_entity.pdbx_description
1 polymer ?
#
loop_
_entity_poly.entity_id
_entity_poly.type
_entity_poly.pdbx_seq_one_letter_code
_entity_poly.pdbx_strand_id
1 'polypeptide(L)'
;MKTTSAPANAWEVRMRWGDRALEAEVIDGRGKKAITLGERPEDTFVIAQGARIELAWTPAGLDVKFALGITGTVSLQGDQPKPLGQLVDRGVIKEVEGSYVFSVKPGDAIEFHVAGQTIDVRTAKGRIARLQLDLVATIFLVGGLALLVAWLIATFRGMTGLHLLD
;
A
#
# COMPACT_ATOMS: atom_id res chain seq x y z
N MET A 1 -11.21 20.73 -0.65
CA MET A 1 -10.12 19.74 -0.50
C MET A 1 -8.93 20.42 0.21
N LYS A 2 -8.72 20.17 1.51
CA LYS A 2 -7.57 20.73 2.26
C LYS A 2 -6.38 19.80 2.09
N THR A 3 -5.54 20.11 1.12
CA THR A 3 -4.26 19.45 0.92
C THR A 3 -3.29 19.92 2.00
N THR A 4 -3.09 19.12 3.04
CA THR A 4 -2.01 19.35 4.00
C THR A 4 -0.69 18.98 3.33
N SER A 5 0.34 19.82 3.47
CA SER A 5 1.67 19.43 3.02
C SER A 5 2.11 18.18 3.78
N ALA A 6 2.61 17.19 3.03
CA ALA A 6 3.29 16.05 3.62
C ALA A 6 4.44 16.56 4.51
N PRO A 7 4.69 15.97 5.69
CA PRO A 7 5.96 16.14 6.39
C PRO A 7 7.13 15.91 5.42
N ALA A 8 8.23 16.63 5.58
CA ALA A 8 9.41 16.49 4.73
C ALA A 8 10.01 15.06 4.73
N ASN A 9 9.61 14.24 5.71
CA ASN A 9 10.00 12.84 5.88
C ASN A 9 8.83 11.86 5.69
N ALA A 10 7.82 12.22 4.89
CA ALA A 10 6.77 11.29 4.49
C ALA A 10 7.26 10.34 3.40
N TRP A 11 6.78 9.10 3.43
CA TRP A 11 7.12 8.01 2.54
C TRP A 11 5.87 7.49 1.85
N GLU A 12 5.93 7.40 0.52
CA GLU A 12 4.89 6.78 -0.30
C GLU A 12 5.30 5.34 -0.56
N VAL A 13 4.39 4.41 -0.27
CA VAL A 13 4.49 2.98 -0.58
C VAL A 13 3.44 2.66 -1.62
N ARG A 14 3.85 2.13 -2.77
CA ARG A 14 2.95 1.79 -3.88
C ARG A 14 3.15 0.34 -4.27
N MET A 15 2.05 -0.34 -4.53
CA MET A 15 2.05 -1.70 -5.04
C MET A 15 1.49 -1.70 -6.47
N ARG A 16 2.15 -2.41 -7.37
CA ARG A 16 1.73 -2.61 -8.75
C ARG A 16 1.90 -4.05 -9.21
N TRP A 17 1.13 -4.44 -10.21
CA TRP A 17 1.28 -5.69 -10.93
C TRP A 17 1.48 -5.37 -12.41
N GLY A 18 2.70 -5.57 -12.92
CA GLY A 18 3.10 -5.00 -14.21
C GLY A 18 2.88 -3.49 -14.22
N ASP A 19 2.08 -3.00 -15.15
CA ASP A 19 1.77 -1.56 -15.28
C ASP A 19 0.55 -1.13 -14.46
N ARG A 20 -0.16 -2.06 -13.81
CA ARG A 20 -1.39 -1.75 -13.06
C ARG A 20 -1.07 -1.37 -11.62
N ALA A 21 -1.44 -0.16 -11.22
CA ALA A 21 -1.43 0.22 -9.81
C ALA A 21 -2.51 -0.57 -9.06
N LEU A 22 -2.11 -1.21 -7.95
CA LEU A 22 -3.00 -1.96 -7.08
C LEU A 22 -3.39 -1.09 -5.89
N GLU A 23 -2.39 -0.69 -5.10
CA GLU A 23 -2.60 0.03 -3.85
C GLU A 23 -1.51 1.07 -3.62
N ALA A 24 -1.81 2.09 -2.82
CA ALA A 24 -0.84 3.09 -2.40
C ALA A 24 -1.19 3.61 -1.02
N GLU A 25 -0.18 3.78 -0.17
CA GLU A 25 -0.33 4.25 1.19
C GLU A 25 0.84 5.17 1.55
N VAL A 26 0.61 6.09 2.49
CA VAL A 26 1.64 7.03 2.95
C VAL A 26 1.92 6.88 4.43
N ILE A 27 3.21 6.78 4.76
CA ILE A 27 3.74 6.73 6.12
C ILE A 27 4.40 8.08 6.42
N ASP A 28 3.88 8.81 7.40
CA ASP A 28 4.30 10.19 7.65
C ASP A 28 4.57 10.51 9.14
N GLY A 29 4.51 9.50 10.00
CA GLY A 29 4.77 9.61 11.44
C GLY A 29 3.67 10.32 12.25
N ARG A 30 2.79 11.10 11.60
CA ARG A 30 1.65 11.78 12.23
C ARG A 30 0.38 10.94 12.14
N GLY A 31 0.16 10.27 11.01
CA GLY A 31 -0.88 9.28 10.80
C GLY A 31 -0.31 7.88 11.01
N LYS A 32 -0.05 7.17 9.91
CA LYS A 32 0.54 5.84 9.96
C LYS A 32 2.03 5.94 10.29
N LYS A 33 2.47 5.12 11.24
CA LYS A 33 3.89 4.99 11.64
C LYS A 33 4.52 3.70 11.11
N ALA A 34 3.72 2.71 10.76
CA ALA A 34 4.21 1.46 10.19
C ALA A 34 3.25 0.94 9.13
N ILE A 35 3.81 0.27 8.12
CA ILE A 35 3.10 -0.53 7.14
C ILE A 35 3.72 -1.91 7.17
N THR A 36 2.89 -2.93 7.27
CA THR A 36 3.31 -4.31 7.08
C THR A 36 2.68 -4.85 5.81
N LEU A 37 3.45 -5.63 5.07
CA LEU A 37 3.01 -6.34 3.89
C LEU A 37 3.26 -7.82 4.14
N GLY A 38 2.23 -8.63 3.94
CA GLY A 38 2.29 -10.07 4.16
C GLY A 38 0.95 -10.75 3.86
N GLU A 39 0.68 -11.87 4.52
CA GLU A 39 -0.55 -12.65 4.34
C GLU A 39 -1.48 -12.58 5.57
N ARG A 40 -1.13 -11.78 6.58
CA ARG A 40 -1.90 -11.73 7.83
C ARG A 40 -3.06 -10.74 7.72
N PRO A 41 -4.18 -10.97 8.43
CA PRO A 41 -5.33 -10.06 8.42
C PRO A 41 -4.99 -8.64 8.86
N GLU A 42 -3.97 -8.47 9.71
CA GLU A 42 -3.49 -7.18 10.19
C GLU A 42 -2.54 -6.46 9.21
N ASP A 43 -2.09 -7.12 8.13
CA ASP A 43 -1.18 -6.52 7.18
C ASP A 43 -1.88 -5.44 6.35
N THR A 44 -1.16 -4.35 6.08
CA THR A 44 -1.67 -3.22 5.31
C THR A 44 -1.90 -3.61 3.86
N PHE A 45 -0.96 -4.33 3.25
CA PHE A 45 -1.07 -4.87 1.90
C PHE A 45 -0.88 -6.37 1.90
N VAL A 46 -1.69 -7.06 1.11
CA VAL A 46 -1.54 -8.50 0.92
C VAL A 46 -0.53 -8.77 -0.17
N ILE A 47 0.58 -9.43 0.18
CA ILE A 47 1.59 -9.92 -0.76
C ILE A 47 1.69 -11.45 -0.64
N ALA A 48 1.92 -12.14 -1.76
CA ALA A 48 1.89 -13.60 -1.80
C ALA A 48 3.24 -14.25 -1.41
N GLN A 49 3.24 -15.59 -1.32
CA GLN A 49 4.41 -16.47 -1.16
C GLN A 49 5.06 -16.43 0.23
N GLY A 50 4.31 -16.13 1.28
CA GLY A 50 4.86 -16.02 2.64
C GLY A 50 5.91 -14.93 2.79
N ALA A 51 6.03 -14.04 1.80
CA ALA A 51 6.91 -12.89 1.85
C ALA A 51 6.42 -11.92 2.93
N ARG A 52 7.35 -11.27 3.60
CA ARG A 52 7.03 -10.28 4.61
C ARG A 52 7.91 -9.06 4.49
N ILE A 53 7.29 -7.89 4.51
CA ILE A 53 7.97 -6.59 4.52
C ILE A 53 7.33 -5.74 5.61
N GLU A 54 8.15 -5.09 6.41
CA GLU A 54 7.75 -4.16 7.45
C GLU A 54 8.49 -2.84 7.23
N LEU A 55 7.73 -1.76 7.18
CA LEU A 55 8.20 -0.40 6.92
C LEU A 55 7.83 0.44 8.14
N ALA A 56 8.81 0.88 8.90
CA ALA A 56 8.61 1.68 10.11
C ALA A 56 9.19 3.08 9.92
N TRP A 57 8.34 4.09 10.08
CA TRP A 57 8.76 5.48 10.00
C TRP A 57 9.62 5.87 11.18
N THR A 58 10.67 6.63 10.90
CA THR A 58 11.50 7.27 11.92
C THR A 58 11.69 8.75 11.59
N PRO A 59 12.08 9.59 12.57
CA PRO A 59 12.43 10.97 12.29
C PRO A 59 13.56 11.13 11.25
N ALA A 60 14.45 10.14 11.14
CA ALA A 60 15.61 10.16 10.25
C ALA A 60 15.33 9.55 8.85
N GLY A 61 14.23 8.83 8.67
CA GLY A 61 13.94 8.12 7.42
C GLY A 61 12.88 7.02 7.58
N LEU A 62 13.14 5.87 6.98
CA LEU A 62 12.28 4.70 7.04
C LEU A 62 13.14 3.46 7.33
N ASP A 63 12.86 2.79 8.44
CA ASP A 63 13.44 1.49 8.71
C ASP A 63 12.64 0.42 7.98
N VAL A 64 13.35 -0.43 7.26
CA VAL A 64 12.77 -1.45 6.41
C VAL A 64 13.31 -2.80 6.83
N LYS A 65 12.40 -3.70 7.19
CA LYS A 65 12.69 -5.10 7.51
C LYS A 65 11.98 -5.99 6.51
N PHE A 66 12.68 -6.94 5.90
CA PHE A 66 12.07 -7.82 4.91
C PHE A 66 12.64 -9.23 4.96
N ALA A 67 11.81 -10.20 4.57
CA ALA A 67 12.16 -11.62 4.59
C ALA A 67 13.31 -11.95 3.63
N LEU A 68 14.05 -13.01 3.94
CA LEU A 68 15.05 -13.57 3.04
C LEU A 68 14.42 -14.00 1.71
N GLY A 69 15.18 -13.89 0.62
CA GLY A 69 14.73 -14.30 -0.72
C GLY A 69 13.91 -13.26 -1.48
N ILE A 70 13.53 -12.14 -0.85
CA ILE A 70 12.93 -11.01 -1.58
C ILE A 70 13.99 -10.33 -2.43
N THR A 71 13.70 -10.18 -3.73
CA THR A 71 14.55 -9.50 -4.68
C THR A 71 14.09 -8.08 -4.93
N GLY A 72 14.92 -7.25 -5.53
CA GLY A 72 14.58 -5.86 -5.77
C GLY A 72 15.81 -4.98 -5.99
N THR A 73 15.58 -3.67 -5.99
CA THR A 73 16.64 -2.68 -6.15
C THR A 73 16.52 -1.54 -5.16
N VAL A 74 17.63 -0.86 -4.89
CA VAL A 74 17.67 0.39 -4.12
C VAL A 74 18.48 1.41 -4.91
N SER A 75 17.92 2.60 -5.06
CA SER A 75 18.63 3.81 -5.46
C SER A 75 18.95 4.61 -4.20
N LEU A 76 20.23 4.87 -3.95
CA LEU A 76 20.69 5.67 -2.82
C LEU A 76 20.94 7.10 -3.29
N GLN A 77 20.28 8.09 -2.71
CA GLN A 77 20.44 9.51 -3.02
C GLN A 77 20.34 9.85 -4.52
N GLY A 78 19.51 9.12 -5.27
CA GLY A 78 19.34 9.32 -6.71
C GLY A 78 20.40 8.67 -7.60
N ASP A 79 21.29 7.85 -7.03
CA ASP A 79 22.20 6.99 -7.81
C ASP A 79 21.43 5.99 -8.68
N GLN A 80 22.14 5.37 -9.63
CA GLN A 80 21.61 4.23 -10.38
C GLN A 80 21.15 3.10 -9.42
N PRO A 81 19.96 2.50 -9.67
CA PRO A 81 19.45 1.41 -8.83
C PRO A 81 20.44 0.24 -8.77
N LYS A 82 20.70 -0.25 -7.56
CA LYS A 82 21.56 -1.41 -7.29
C LYS A 82 20.72 -2.57 -6.76
N PRO A 83 20.99 -3.82 -7.16
CA PRO A 83 20.28 -4.98 -6.63
C PRO A 83 20.41 -5.11 -5.11
N LEU A 84 19.35 -5.55 -4.42
CA LEU A 84 19.37 -5.76 -2.97
C LEU A 84 20.50 -6.70 -2.54
N GLY A 85 20.71 -7.83 -3.26
CA GLY A 85 21.78 -8.78 -2.95
C GLY A 85 23.17 -8.15 -2.96
N GLN A 86 23.44 -7.23 -3.90
CA GLN A 86 24.72 -6.51 -3.93
C GLN A 86 24.90 -5.60 -2.70
N LEU A 87 23.82 -5.03 -2.18
CA LEU A 87 23.87 -4.18 -0.99
C LEU A 87 23.98 -5.00 0.31
N VAL A 88 23.47 -6.23 0.31
CA VAL A 88 23.71 -7.23 1.36
C VAL A 88 25.19 -7.60 1.39
N ASP A 89 25.76 -7.98 0.24
CA ASP A 89 27.19 -8.37 0.13
C ASP A 89 28.15 -7.25 0.58
N ARG A 90 27.75 -5.99 0.36
CA ARG A 90 28.51 -4.81 0.78
C ARG A 90 28.29 -4.42 2.25
N GLY A 91 27.42 -5.13 2.97
CA GLY A 91 27.08 -4.85 4.37
C GLY A 91 26.24 -3.59 4.59
N VAL A 92 25.68 -3.01 3.53
CA VAL A 92 24.77 -1.85 3.62
C VAL A 92 23.41 -2.30 4.16
N ILE A 93 22.92 -3.41 3.66
CA ILE A 93 21.77 -4.13 4.21
C ILE A 93 22.31 -5.22 5.13
N LYS A 94 21.79 -5.32 6.35
CA LYS A 94 22.26 -6.28 7.34
C LYS A 94 21.27 -7.42 7.48
N GLU A 95 21.79 -8.64 7.64
CA GLU A 95 20.96 -9.77 8.05
C GLU A 95 20.90 -9.83 9.58
N VAL A 96 19.69 -9.87 10.13
CA VAL A 96 19.41 -9.95 11.57
C VAL A 96 18.25 -10.91 11.77
N GLU A 97 18.46 -11.98 12.55
CA GLU A 97 17.42 -12.93 12.95
C GLU A 97 16.60 -13.51 11.78
N GLY A 98 17.27 -13.85 10.68
CA GLY A 98 16.61 -14.41 9.49
C GLY A 98 15.77 -13.39 8.72
N SER A 99 16.10 -12.10 8.81
CA SER A 99 15.52 -11.02 8.03
C SER A 99 16.60 -10.04 7.59
N TYR A 100 16.37 -9.34 6.50
CA TYR A 100 17.18 -8.20 6.11
C TYR A 100 16.64 -6.92 6.73
N VAL A 101 17.52 -6.08 7.23
CA VAL A 101 17.21 -4.76 7.79
C VAL A 101 18.03 -3.68 7.10
N PHE A 102 17.36 -2.58 6.76
CA PHE A 102 17.95 -1.45 6.07
C PHE A 102 17.23 -0.16 6.45
N SER A 103 17.98 0.90 6.73
CA SER A 103 17.43 2.23 7.00
C SER A 103 17.56 3.10 5.76
N VAL A 104 16.42 3.41 5.16
CA VAL A 104 16.27 4.22 3.96
C VAL A 104 16.22 5.70 4.37
N LYS A 105 17.01 6.56 3.74
CA LYS A 105 17.09 8.00 4.05
C LYS A 105 16.34 8.83 3.02
N PRO A 106 15.88 10.06 3.35
CA PRO A 106 15.26 10.94 2.38
C PRO A 106 16.12 11.10 1.11
N GLY A 107 15.50 10.92 -0.06
CA GLY A 107 16.19 10.90 -1.35
C GLY A 107 16.54 9.51 -1.88
N ASP A 108 16.48 8.49 -1.03
CA ASP A 108 16.58 7.09 -1.45
C ASP A 108 15.22 6.59 -1.99
N ALA A 109 15.29 5.53 -2.80
CA ALA A 109 14.13 4.77 -3.25
C ALA A 109 14.45 3.27 -3.21
N ILE A 110 13.48 2.47 -2.79
CA ILE A 110 13.60 1.00 -2.75
C ILE A 110 12.43 0.39 -3.50
N GLU A 111 12.72 -0.64 -4.27
CA GLU A 111 11.77 -1.41 -5.05
C GLU A 111 11.91 -2.88 -4.67
N PHE A 112 10.81 -3.53 -4.31
CA PHE A 112 10.75 -4.96 -4.04
C PHE A 112 10.00 -5.68 -5.13
N HIS A 113 10.47 -6.87 -5.50
CA HIS A 113 9.79 -7.80 -6.41
C HIS A 113 9.38 -9.04 -5.63
N VAL A 114 8.08 -9.28 -5.57
CA VAL A 114 7.49 -10.42 -4.84
C VAL A 114 6.39 -11.02 -5.71
N ALA A 115 6.54 -12.29 -6.11
CA ALA A 115 5.50 -13.03 -6.84
C ALA A 115 4.89 -12.30 -8.07
N GLY A 116 5.69 -11.52 -8.81
CA GLY A 116 5.24 -10.71 -9.95
C GLY A 116 4.63 -9.35 -9.60
N GLN A 117 4.51 -9.04 -8.31
CA GLN A 117 4.18 -7.72 -7.80
C GLN A 117 5.45 -6.89 -7.62
N THR A 118 5.33 -5.59 -7.85
CA THR A 118 6.37 -4.61 -7.54
C THR A 118 5.88 -3.67 -6.45
N ILE A 119 6.66 -3.53 -5.38
CA ILE A 119 6.40 -2.60 -4.30
C ILE A 119 7.47 -1.51 -4.35
N ASP A 120 7.05 -0.29 -4.67
CA ASP A 120 7.89 0.90 -4.70
C ASP A 120 7.74 1.68 -3.39
N VAL A 121 8.87 2.05 -2.79
CA VAL A 121 8.91 2.91 -1.61
C VAL A 121 9.86 4.07 -1.88
N ARG A 122 9.37 5.29 -1.70
CA ARG A 122 10.12 6.52 -1.96
C ARG A 122 9.64 7.64 -1.08
N THR A 123 10.48 8.68 -0.93
CA THR A 123 10.04 9.91 -0.28
C THR A 123 8.86 10.52 -1.04
N ALA A 124 7.79 10.86 -0.33
CA ALA A 124 6.58 11.42 -0.92
C ALA A 124 6.87 12.82 -1.46
N LYS A 125 6.69 13.03 -2.78
CA LYS A 125 6.83 14.34 -3.43
C LYS A 125 5.47 15.04 -3.50
N GLY A 126 5.22 16.00 -2.61
CA GLY A 126 4.07 16.91 -2.70
C GLY A 126 2.78 16.47 -2.01
N ARG A 127 1.65 17.11 -2.38
CA ARG A 127 0.33 16.97 -1.72
C ARG A 127 -0.18 15.53 -1.86
N ILE A 128 -0.10 14.78 -0.75
CA ILE A 128 -0.62 13.41 -0.67
C ILE A 128 -2.14 13.47 -0.86
N ALA A 129 -2.64 12.90 -1.95
CA ALA A 129 -4.05 12.56 -2.06
C ALA A 129 -4.28 11.36 -1.14
N ARG A 130 -4.54 11.61 0.14
CA ARG A 130 -5.08 10.58 1.02
C ARG A 130 -6.42 10.19 0.41
N LEU A 131 -6.55 8.96 -0.09
CA LEU A 131 -7.86 8.41 -0.43
C LEU A 131 -8.57 8.13 0.91
N GLN A 132 -9.03 9.19 1.57
CA GLN A 132 -10.07 9.01 2.57
C GLN A 132 -11.31 8.63 1.76
N LEU A 133 -11.66 7.34 1.78
CA LEU A 133 -13.07 6.97 1.71
C LEU A 133 -13.72 7.68 2.89
N ASP A 134 -14.17 8.90 2.64
CA ASP A 134 -14.92 9.71 3.59
C ASP A 134 -16.07 8.82 4.07
N LEU A 135 -16.15 8.60 5.38
CA LEU A 135 -17.21 7.80 5.98
C LEU A 135 -18.59 8.24 5.45
N VAL A 136 -18.73 9.54 5.19
CA VAL A 136 -19.91 10.14 4.58
C VAL A 136 -20.11 9.62 3.15
N ALA A 137 -19.08 9.63 2.30
CA ALA A 137 -19.17 9.09 0.94
C ALA A 137 -19.46 7.58 0.92
N THR A 138 -18.87 6.80 1.84
CA THR A 138 -19.14 5.37 2.00
C THR A 138 -20.57 5.11 2.45
N ILE A 139 -21.09 5.89 3.42
CA ILE A 139 -22.49 5.82 3.86
C ILE A 139 -23.43 6.16 2.72
N PHE A 140 -23.14 7.19 1.93
CA PHE A 140 -23.96 7.54 0.77
C PHE A 140 -23.96 6.44 -0.29
N LEU A 141 -22.82 5.81 -0.54
CA LEU A 141 -22.68 4.76 -1.54
C LEU A 141 -23.39 3.48 -1.11
N VAL A 142 -23.22 3.06 0.15
CA VAL A 142 -23.92 1.90 0.74
C VAL A 142 -25.43 2.17 0.87
N GLY A 143 -25.81 3.35 1.34
CA GLY A 143 -27.22 3.75 1.46
C GLY A 143 -27.92 3.85 0.09
N GLY A 144 -27.23 4.40 -0.91
CA GLY A 144 -27.72 4.44 -2.29
C GLY A 144 -27.93 3.04 -2.88
N LEU A 145 -26.99 2.12 -2.64
CA LEU A 145 -27.11 0.73 -3.08
C LEU A 145 -28.29 0.02 -2.40
N ALA A 146 -28.47 0.22 -1.09
CA ALA A 146 -29.57 -0.36 -0.32
C ALA A 146 -30.95 0.15 -0.80
N LEU A 147 -31.06 1.46 -1.08
CA LEU A 147 -32.28 2.05 -1.63
C LEU A 147 -32.59 1.53 -3.04
N LEU A 148 -31.56 1.35 -3.87
CA LEU A 148 -31.72 0.82 -5.23
C LEU A 148 -32.18 -0.65 -5.20
N VAL A 149 -31.64 -1.46 -4.29
CA VAL A 149 -32.11 -2.84 -4.06
C VAL A 149 -33.55 -2.85 -3.55
N ALA A 150 -33.90 -1.97 -2.59
CA ALA A 150 -35.27 -1.87 -2.08
C ALA A 150 -36.26 -1.45 -3.18
N TRP A 151 -35.88 -0.49 -4.03
CA TRP A 151 -36.66 -0.07 -5.19
C TRP A 151 -36.85 -1.21 -6.19
N LEU A 152 -35.78 -1.92 -6.57
CA LEU A 152 -35.87 -3.09 -7.45
C LEU A 152 -36.83 -4.14 -6.88
N ILE A 153 -36.71 -4.49 -5.59
CA ILE A 153 -37.61 -5.47 -4.95
C ILE A 153 -39.07 -5.00 -5.00
N ALA A 154 -39.34 -3.72 -4.75
CA ALA A 154 -40.69 -3.16 -4.82
C ALA A 154 -41.25 -3.18 -6.26
N THR A 155 -40.44 -2.79 -7.24
CA THR A 155 -40.81 -2.80 -8.66
C THR A 155 -41.06 -4.21 -9.16
N PHE A 156 -40.19 -5.18 -8.84
CA PHE A 156 -40.37 -6.58 -9.25
C PHE A 156 -41.54 -7.28 -8.52
N ARG A 157 -41.81 -6.95 -7.25
CA ARG A 157 -43.06 -7.40 -6.58
C ARG A 157 -44.31 -6.84 -7.25
N GLY A 158 -44.27 -5.59 -7.72
CA GLY A 158 -45.36 -4.97 -8.47
C GLY A 158 -45.65 -5.65 -9.82
N MET A 159 -44.67 -6.34 -10.42
CA MET A 159 -44.85 -7.06 -11.69
C MET A 159 -45.40 -8.49 -11.53
N THR A 160 -45.43 -9.06 -10.33
CA THR A 160 -45.98 -10.41 -10.10
C THR A 160 -47.52 -10.47 -10.10
N GLY A 161 -48.21 -9.36 -10.36
CA GLY A 161 -49.67 -9.24 -10.35
C GLY A 161 -50.35 -9.18 -11.73
N LEU A 162 -49.66 -9.49 -12.84
CA LEU A 162 -50.28 -9.60 -14.16
C LEU A 162 -49.76 -10.86 -14.85
N HIS A 163 -50.42 -12.00 -14.58
CA HIS A 163 -50.55 -13.19 -15.43
C HIS A 163 -51.03 -14.36 -14.56
N LEU A 164 -52.20 -14.25 -13.93
CA LEU A 164 -52.88 -15.38 -13.27
C LEU A 164 -54.40 -15.13 -13.29
N LEU A 165 -54.95 -14.94 -14.49
CA LEU A 165 -56.38 -15.12 -14.79
C LEU A 165 -56.48 -15.51 -16.27
N ASP A 166 -56.12 -16.77 -16.54
CA ASP A 166 -56.92 -17.67 -17.38
C ASP A 166 -57.44 -18.77 -16.44
#